data_AF-A0A842TJF2-F1
#
_entry.id   AF-A0A842TJF2-F1
#
_cell.length_a   1.000
_cell.length_b   1.000
_cell.length_c   1.000
_cell.angle_alpha   90.00
_cell.angle_beta   90.00
_cell.angle_gamma   90.00
#
_symmetry.space_group_name_H-M   'P 1'
#
loop_
_entity.id
_entity.type
_entity.pdbx_description
1 polymer ?
#
loop_
_entity_poly.entity_id
_entity_poly.type
_entity_poly.pdbx_seq_one_letter_code
_entity_poly.pdbx_strand_id
1 'polypeptide(L)'
;MEDIMKEIKYHLRQIKSITGVENVVLTQRDGQPIESAGVWLSKNEIFGVCSIVSAIFNVAEQLHPNSLKYLLIDGERAKILIAPIHTTQDRVVNGSQKAEYFLTITARLKVNLGAIMLSMKDTLAAIKNSIEYSGDNFKPPLRSYDEDALKEILNSFNVKEDGTSEEAYSSVNINLNKEISNQIRDCIFDFSKRVPGVKMASISLNGGYNLLNVNLDSTNSQSEGALSYTLYDTSKKIINTLKQTPINNVLIDCTGYSHFIYGCDMGIFSTFISRGQKRLGLLRLLIPQYVKMFSDLLIKSQKIEAPAISLNNIFDELKIGE
;
A
#
# COMPACT_ATOMS: atom_id res chain seq x y z
N MET A 1 1.96 -26.01 21.75
CA MET A 1 1.73 -24.57 21.44
C MET A 1 2.82 -23.69 22.01
N GLU A 2 3.14 -23.76 23.31
CA GLU A 2 4.15 -22.89 23.93
C GLU A 2 5.56 -23.06 23.33
N ASP A 3 5.95 -24.28 22.96
CA ASP A 3 7.24 -24.55 22.30
C ASP A 3 7.29 -24.04 20.85
N ILE A 4 6.19 -24.12 20.11
CA ILE A 4 6.07 -23.54 18.75
C ILE A 4 6.17 -22.01 18.82
N MET A 5 5.55 -21.37 19.81
CA MET A 5 5.65 -19.93 20.00
C MET A 5 7.08 -19.50 20.33
N LYS A 6 7.83 -20.30 21.10
CA LYS A 6 9.27 -20.08 21.35
C LYS A 6 10.09 -20.21 20.07
N GLU A 7 9.78 -21.21 19.23
CA GLU A 7 10.44 -21.44 17.94
C GLU A 7 10.18 -20.29 16.96
N ILE A 8 8.91 -19.89 16.78
CA ILE A 8 8.54 -18.73 15.97
C ILE A 8 9.28 -17.48 16.47
N LYS A 9 9.25 -17.23 17.79
CA LYS A 9 9.94 -16.08 18.39
C LYS A 9 11.46 -16.11 18.14
N TYR A 10 12.07 -17.29 18.18
CA TYR A 10 13.48 -17.46 17.85
C TYR A 10 13.76 -17.07 16.39
N HIS A 11 12.94 -17.50 15.44
CA HIS A 11 13.09 -17.11 14.04
C HIS A 11 12.85 -15.61 13.80
N LEU A 12 11.84 -15.00 14.43
CA LEU A 12 11.62 -13.55 14.35
C LEU A 12 12.83 -12.76 14.89
N ARG A 13 13.49 -13.27 15.94
CA ARG A 13 14.71 -12.67 16.50
C ARG A 13 15.90 -12.71 15.53
N GLN A 14 15.98 -13.71 14.65
CA GLN A 14 17.03 -13.78 13.63
C GLN A 14 16.93 -12.59 12.67
N ILE A 15 15.74 -12.27 12.15
CA ILE A 15 15.54 -11.08 11.31
C ILE A 15 15.81 -9.81 12.11
N LYS A 16 15.33 -9.74 13.35
CA LYS A 16 15.51 -8.57 14.23
C LYS A 16 16.98 -8.28 14.56
N SER A 17 17.86 -9.29 14.48
CA SER A 17 19.30 -9.15 14.72
C SER A 17 20.02 -8.39 13.59
N ILE A 18 19.40 -8.25 12.42
CA ILE A 18 19.95 -7.47 11.31
C ILE A 18 20.02 -5.99 11.70
N THR A 19 21.21 -5.41 11.57
CA THR A 19 21.45 -3.99 11.87
C THR A 19 20.50 -3.09 11.09
N GLY A 20 19.70 -2.30 11.81
CA GLY A 20 18.72 -1.37 11.22
C GLY A 20 17.30 -1.92 11.16
N VAL A 21 17.06 -3.21 11.44
CA VAL A 21 15.71 -3.73 11.70
C VAL A 21 15.28 -3.33 13.11
N GLU A 22 14.08 -2.78 13.25
CA GLU A 22 13.56 -2.24 14.50
C GLU A 22 12.49 -3.17 15.09
N ASN A 23 11.55 -3.63 14.27
CA ASN A 23 10.46 -4.50 14.70
C ASN A 23 10.19 -5.58 13.65
N VAL A 24 9.82 -6.76 14.11
CA VAL A 24 9.36 -7.88 13.30
C VAL A 24 8.10 -8.42 13.96
N VAL A 25 7.00 -8.53 13.23
CA VAL A 25 5.70 -8.97 13.75
C VAL A 25 5.11 -10.02 12.81
N LEU A 26 4.73 -11.16 13.38
CA LEU A 26 3.92 -12.16 12.72
C LEU A 26 2.44 -11.87 12.99
N THR A 27 1.69 -11.70 11.93
CA THR A 27 0.29 -11.24 11.93
C THR A 27 -0.58 -12.30 11.28
N GLN A 28 -1.77 -12.52 11.82
CA GLN A 28 -2.81 -13.33 11.19
C GLN A 28 -3.68 -12.47 10.26
N ARG A 29 -4.31 -13.12 9.28
CA ARG A 29 -5.15 -12.47 8.27
C ARG A 29 -6.27 -11.59 8.83
N ASP A 30 -6.80 -11.89 10.00
CA ASP A 30 -7.83 -11.10 10.68
C ASP A 30 -7.27 -9.87 11.42
N GLY A 31 -5.96 -9.63 11.35
CA GLY A 31 -5.30 -8.50 12.00
C GLY A 31 -4.82 -8.80 13.42
N GLN A 32 -4.89 -10.06 13.89
CA GLN A 32 -4.40 -10.42 15.21
C GLN A 32 -2.87 -10.61 15.23
N PRO A 33 -2.17 -10.07 16.25
CA PRO A 33 -0.76 -10.35 16.45
C PRO A 33 -0.55 -11.77 17.00
N ILE A 34 0.28 -12.55 16.33
CA ILE A 34 0.68 -13.88 16.78
C ILE A 34 1.89 -13.75 17.70
N GLU A 35 2.99 -13.21 17.17
CA GLU A 35 4.16 -12.92 17.97
C GLU A 35 5.04 -11.82 17.35
N SER A 36 5.88 -11.20 18.17
CA SER A 36 6.76 -10.11 17.74
C SER A 36 8.17 -10.19 18.34
N ALA A 37 9.12 -9.57 17.66
CA ALA A 37 10.49 -9.33 18.13
C ALA A 37 10.93 -7.92 17.75
N GLY A 38 11.27 -7.07 18.72
CA GLY A 38 11.58 -5.67 18.41
C GLY A 38 11.66 -4.73 19.59
N VAL A 39 11.86 -3.45 19.26
CA VAL A 39 11.91 -2.34 20.22
C VAL A 39 10.48 -1.88 20.51
N TRP A 40 9.98 -2.28 21.69
CA TRP A 40 8.90 -1.69 22.48
C TRP A 40 7.86 -0.86 21.72
N LEU A 41 7.06 -1.54 20.89
CA LEU A 41 5.70 -1.09 20.60
C LEU A 41 4.81 -1.51 21.78
N SER A 42 3.94 -0.61 22.23
CA SER A 42 2.85 -0.93 23.14
C SER A 42 1.94 -2.02 22.54
N LYS A 43 1.18 -2.72 23.38
CA LYS A 43 0.24 -3.75 22.91
C LYS A 43 -0.76 -3.19 21.88
N ASN A 44 -1.17 -1.93 22.06
CA ASN A 44 -2.10 -1.24 21.18
C ASN A 44 -1.44 -0.90 19.83
N GLU A 45 -0.18 -0.47 19.82
CA GLU A 45 0.55 -0.23 18.57
C GLU A 45 0.79 -1.51 17.79
N ILE A 46 1.12 -2.63 18.46
CA ILE A 46 1.28 -3.93 17.79
C ILE A 46 -0.02 -4.33 17.11
N PHE A 47 -1.15 -4.26 17.83
CA PHE A 47 -2.46 -4.58 17.25
C PHE A 47 -2.83 -3.62 16.10
N GLY A 48 -2.54 -2.32 16.28
CA GLY A 48 -2.75 -1.30 15.27
C GLY A 48 -2.00 -1.61 13.97
N VAL A 49 -0.72 -1.94 14.08
CA VAL A 49 0.12 -2.37 12.95
C VAL A 49 -0.46 -3.61 12.29
N CYS A 50 -0.79 -4.65 13.06
CA CYS A 50 -1.34 -5.89 12.52
C CYS A 50 -2.66 -5.68 11.75
N SER A 51 -3.56 -4.86 12.29
CA SER A 51 -4.83 -4.52 11.65
C SER A 51 -4.62 -3.76 10.34
N ILE A 52 -3.74 -2.75 10.34
CA ILE A 52 -3.44 -1.98 9.12
C ILE A 52 -2.74 -2.85 8.08
N VAL A 53 -1.79 -3.70 8.49
CA VAL A 53 -1.09 -4.65 7.60
C VAL A 53 -2.08 -5.60 6.95
N SER A 54 -3.03 -6.16 7.72
CA SER A 54 -4.07 -7.03 7.17
C SER A 54 -4.88 -6.30 6.09
N ALA A 55 -5.31 -5.05 6.37
CA ALA A 55 -6.04 -4.25 5.40
C ALA A 55 -5.22 -3.99 4.11
N ILE A 56 -3.95 -3.59 4.25
CA ILE A 56 -3.04 -3.38 3.11
C ILE A 56 -2.91 -4.66 2.29
N PHE A 57 -2.66 -5.79 2.94
CA PHE A 57 -2.40 -7.05 2.27
C PHE A 57 -3.65 -7.59 1.56
N ASN A 58 -4.83 -7.45 2.17
CA ASN A 58 -6.10 -7.84 1.55
C ASN A 58 -6.38 -7.06 0.26
N VAL A 59 -6.13 -5.74 0.25
CA VAL A 59 -6.25 -4.92 -0.96
C VAL A 59 -5.19 -5.31 -1.99
N ALA A 60 -3.97 -5.63 -1.55
CA ALA A 60 -2.88 -6.05 -2.42
C ALA A 60 -3.19 -7.39 -3.12
N GLU A 61 -3.71 -8.37 -2.41
CA GLU A 61 -4.15 -9.66 -2.98
C GLU A 61 -5.34 -9.49 -3.92
N GLN A 62 -6.25 -8.56 -3.63
CA GLN A 62 -7.35 -8.25 -4.55
C GLN A 62 -6.85 -7.61 -5.85
N LEU A 63 -5.84 -6.75 -5.76
CA LEU A 63 -5.22 -6.10 -6.91
C LEU A 63 -4.33 -7.08 -7.71
N HIS A 64 -3.65 -8.00 -7.04
CA HIS A 64 -2.66 -8.92 -7.61
C HIS A 64 -2.91 -10.37 -7.19
N PRO A 65 -4.04 -10.98 -7.64
CA PRO A 65 -4.42 -12.32 -7.23
C PRO A 65 -3.37 -13.35 -7.68
N ASN A 66 -2.95 -14.21 -6.76
CA ASN A 66 -2.01 -15.32 -6.99
C ASN A 66 -0.61 -14.93 -7.50
N SER A 67 -0.29 -13.63 -7.62
CA SER A 67 1.00 -13.16 -8.13
C SER A 67 1.83 -12.43 -7.08
N LEU A 68 1.21 -11.95 -6.00
CA LEU A 68 1.83 -11.16 -4.94
C LEU A 68 2.94 -11.93 -4.20
N LYS A 69 4.12 -11.34 -4.06
CA LYS A 69 5.26 -11.90 -3.31
C LYS A 69 5.56 -11.15 -2.03
N TYR A 70 5.65 -9.83 -2.10
CA TYR A 70 5.85 -8.97 -0.95
C TYR A 70 5.49 -7.53 -1.30
N LEU A 71 5.28 -6.72 -0.26
CA LEU A 71 5.13 -5.27 -0.36
C LEU A 71 6.27 -4.60 0.39
N LEU A 72 6.81 -3.54 -0.19
CA LEU A 72 7.77 -2.64 0.42
C LEU A 72 7.18 -1.24 0.43
N ILE A 73 6.94 -0.72 1.62
CA ILE A 73 6.45 0.65 1.86
C ILE A 73 7.67 1.48 2.27
N ASP A 74 8.02 2.46 1.45
CA ASP A 74 9.11 3.38 1.71
C ASP A 74 8.56 4.69 2.25
N GLY A 75 8.88 5.02 3.51
CA GLY A 75 8.65 6.33 4.10
C GLY A 75 9.90 7.21 4.13
N GLU A 76 9.79 8.38 4.74
CA GLU A 76 10.91 9.32 4.90
C GLU A 76 11.91 8.90 5.99
N ARG A 77 11.47 8.14 7.01
CA ARG A 77 12.36 7.69 8.11
C ARG A 77 12.42 6.18 8.30
N ALA A 78 11.51 5.43 7.69
CA ALA A 78 11.47 3.98 7.81
C ALA A 78 11.06 3.29 6.51
N LYS A 79 11.33 1.99 6.48
CA LYS A 79 10.86 1.04 5.48
C LYS A 79 10.03 -0.02 6.19
N ILE A 80 8.92 -0.41 5.58
CA ILE A 80 8.10 -1.50 6.07
C ILE A 80 8.01 -2.54 4.96
N LEU A 81 8.44 -3.77 5.28
CA LEU A 81 8.34 -4.91 4.39
C LEU A 81 7.23 -5.82 4.91
N ILE A 82 6.32 -6.23 4.03
CA ILE A 82 5.21 -7.14 4.35
C ILE A 82 5.31 -8.33 3.39
N ALA A 83 5.38 -9.55 3.92
CA ALA A 83 5.47 -10.77 3.12
C ALA A 83 4.46 -11.82 3.60
N PRO A 84 3.73 -12.50 2.70
CA PRO A 84 2.89 -13.63 3.07
C PRO A 84 3.72 -14.86 3.44
N ILE A 85 3.14 -15.68 4.30
CA ILE A 85 3.58 -17.05 4.55
C ILE A 85 2.49 -17.96 3.99
N HIS A 86 2.80 -18.61 2.86
CA HIS A 86 1.91 -19.59 2.26
C HIS A 86 2.07 -20.95 2.94
N THR A 87 0.98 -21.43 3.52
CA THR A 87 0.90 -22.69 4.26
C THR A 87 -0.13 -23.64 3.62
N THR A 88 -0.11 -24.91 3.99
CA THR A 88 -1.21 -25.83 3.62
C THR A 88 -2.58 -25.43 4.18
N GLN A 89 -2.62 -24.54 5.18
CA GLN A 89 -3.83 -24.03 5.84
C GLN A 89 -4.39 -22.77 5.16
N ASP A 90 -3.80 -22.31 4.04
CA ASP A 90 -4.26 -21.13 3.32
C ASP A 90 -5.74 -21.27 2.93
N ARG A 91 -6.55 -20.24 3.25
CA ARG A 91 -7.98 -20.27 2.93
C ARG A 91 -8.18 -20.15 1.43
N VAL A 92 -9.00 -21.04 0.87
CA VAL A 92 -9.49 -20.90 -0.50
C VAL A 92 -10.67 -19.95 -0.49
N VAL A 93 -10.48 -18.74 -1.03
CA VAL A 93 -11.55 -17.75 -1.19
C VAL A 93 -11.67 -17.44 -2.67
N ASN A 94 -12.87 -17.67 -3.24
CA ASN A 94 -13.15 -17.46 -4.66
C ASN A 94 -12.16 -18.20 -5.60
N GLY A 95 -11.81 -19.45 -5.27
CA GLY A 95 -10.90 -20.27 -6.07
C GLY A 95 -9.42 -19.88 -6.01
N SER A 96 -9.05 -18.91 -5.16
CA SER A 96 -7.66 -18.49 -4.93
C SER A 96 -7.22 -18.84 -3.51
N GLN A 97 -6.04 -19.47 -3.36
CA GLN A 97 -5.43 -19.69 -2.04
C GLN A 97 -4.90 -18.36 -1.51
N LYS A 98 -5.41 -17.95 -0.36
CA LYS A 98 -5.04 -16.71 0.30
C LYS A 98 -4.22 -17.00 1.55
N ALA A 99 -3.12 -16.28 1.72
CA ALA A 99 -2.25 -16.49 2.87
C ALA A 99 -2.98 -16.12 4.17
N GLU A 100 -2.90 -17.00 5.17
CA GLU A 100 -3.46 -16.76 6.51
C GLU A 100 -2.52 -15.96 7.42
N TYR A 101 -1.22 -15.93 7.10
CA TYR A 101 -0.20 -15.32 7.94
C TYR A 101 0.70 -14.37 7.15
N PHE A 102 1.08 -13.26 7.78
CA PHE A 102 1.92 -12.22 7.22
C PHE A 102 3.07 -11.88 8.16
N LEU A 103 4.27 -11.75 7.60
CA LEU A 103 5.42 -11.22 8.29
C LEU A 103 5.58 -9.74 7.96
N THR A 104 5.61 -8.90 8.99
CA THR A 104 5.86 -7.45 8.87
C THR A 104 7.20 -7.11 9.50
N ILE A 105 8.04 -6.39 8.77
CA ILE A 105 9.36 -5.94 9.22
C ILE A 105 9.43 -4.42 9.09
N THR A 106 9.65 -3.73 10.21
CA THR A 106 9.94 -2.30 10.24
C THR A 106 11.44 -2.10 10.38
N ALA A 107 12.02 -1.27 9.51
CA ALA A 107 13.45 -1.01 9.49
C ALA A 107 13.77 0.47 9.18
N ARG A 108 14.98 0.89 9.51
CA ARG A 108 15.52 2.22 9.15
C ARG A 108 15.80 2.33 7.66
N LEU A 109 15.83 3.54 7.11
CA LEU A 109 16.05 3.77 5.68
C LEU A 109 17.33 3.13 5.10
N LYS A 110 18.45 3.23 5.83
CA LYS A 110 19.76 2.77 5.36
C LYS A 110 20.02 1.28 5.63
N VAL A 111 18.96 0.51 5.89
CA VAL A 111 19.08 -0.93 6.16
C VAL A 111 19.50 -1.69 4.89
N ASN A 112 20.26 -2.77 5.07
CA ASN A 112 20.59 -3.67 3.98
C ASN A 112 19.37 -4.56 3.63
N LEU A 113 18.60 -4.14 2.63
CA LEU A 113 17.45 -4.90 2.14
C LEU A 113 17.84 -6.30 1.64
N GLY A 114 19.02 -6.48 1.04
CA GLY A 114 19.48 -7.79 0.58
C GLY A 114 19.64 -8.78 1.74
N ALA A 115 20.22 -8.33 2.86
CA ALA A 115 20.33 -9.13 4.07
C ALA A 115 18.96 -9.48 4.67
N ILE A 116 18.03 -8.52 4.69
CA ILE A 116 16.64 -8.77 5.12
C ILE A 116 15.99 -9.84 4.24
N MET A 117 16.08 -9.73 2.91
CA MET A 117 15.42 -10.66 1.99
C MET A 117 15.98 -12.09 2.11
N LEU A 118 17.29 -12.23 2.34
CA LEU A 118 17.91 -13.54 2.58
C LEU A 118 17.42 -14.16 3.88
N SER A 119 17.54 -13.43 5.00
CA SER A 119 17.08 -13.92 6.31
C SER A 119 15.57 -14.17 6.34
N MET A 120 14.80 -13.34 5.65
CA MET A 120 13.35 -13.52 5.50
C MET A 120 13.03 -14.82 4.78
N LYS A 121 13.71 -15.18 3.69
CA LYS A 121 13.44 -16.43 2.97
C LYS A 121 13.59 -17.65 3.89
N ASP A 122 14.68 -17.70 4.67
CA ASP A 122 14.96 -18.82 5.57
C ASP A 122 13.97 -18.84 6.75
N THR A 123 13.66 -17.66 7.29
CA THR A 123 12.71 -17.49 8.41
C THR A 123 11.28 -17.85 8.02
N LEU A 124 10.81 -17.41 6.83
CA LEU A 124 9.47 -17.74 6.34
C LEU A 124 9.33 -19.25 6.13
N ALA A 125 10.37 -19.92 5.60
CA ALA A 125 10.36 -21.37 5.44
C ALA A 125 10.34 -22.10 6.80
N ALA A 126 11.12 -21.63 7.78
CA ALA A 126 11.13 -22.21 9.12
C ALA A 126 9.77 -22.01 9.84
N ILE A 127 9.24 -20.79 9.85
CA ILE A 127 7.92 -20.49 10.45
C ILE A 127 6.82 -21.29 9.77
N LYS A 128 6.84 -21.39 8.43
CA LYS A 128 5.90 -22.23 7.68
C LYS A 128 5.93 -23.67 8.19
N ASN A 129 7.12 -24.26 8.28
CA ASN A 129 7.28 -25.62 8.78
C ASN A 129 6.73 -25.75 10.21
N SER A 130 7.07 -24.84 11.12
CA SER A 130 6.56 -24.86 12.51
C SER A 130 5.04 -24.78 12.59
N ILE A 131 4.39 -23.99 11.71
CA ILE A 131 2.93 -23.90 11.61
C ILE A 131 2.36 -25.22 11.07
N GLU A 132 2.90 -25.77 9.98
CA GLU A 132 2.41 -27.01 9.37
C GLU A 132 2.59 -28.24 10.30
N TYR A 133 3.72 -28.32 11.01
CA TYR A 133 3.98 -29.37 12.01
C TYR A 133 3.06 -29.30 13.23
N SER A 134 2.43 -28.15 13.49
CA SER A 134 1.52 -27.98 14.62
C SER A 134 0.12 -28.58 14.38
N GLY A 135 -0.17 -29.08 13.18
CA GLY A 135 -1.43 -29.71 12.78
C GLY A 135 -2.55 -28.72 12.45
N ASP A 136 -3.74 -29.23 12.08
CA ASP A 136 -4.89 -28.48 11.54
C ASP A 136 -5.50 -27.41 12.48
N ASN A 137 -4.99 -27.28 13.71
CA ASN A 137 -5.52 -26.40 14.74
C ASN A 137 -4.47 -25.40 15.26
N PHE A 138 -3.56 -24.89 14.41
CA PHE A 138 -2.82 -23.68 14.76
C PHE A 138 -3.78 -22.48 14.77
N LYS A 139 -4.58 -22.39 15.82
CA LYS A 139 -5.16 -21.14 16.26
C LYS A 139 -4.18 -20.60 17.28
N PRO A 140 -3.45 -19.50 16.98
CA PRO A 140 -2.71 -18.80 18.01
C PRO A 140 -3.66 -18.58 19.18
N PRO A 141 -3.19 -18.63 20.44
CA PRO A 141 -4.06 -18.26 21.54
C PRO A 141 -4.59 -16.87 21.21
N LEU A 142 -5.92 -16.75 21.06
CA LEU A 142 -6.61 -15.47 21.09
C LEU A 142 -6.09 -14.82 22.35
N ARG A 143 -5.12 -13.91 22.23
CA ARG A 143 -4.80 -13.02 23.33
C ARG A 143 -6.11 -12.27 23.47
N SER A 144 -6.88 -12.61 24.48
CA SER A 144 -8.16 -12.00 24.78
C SER A 144 -7.88 -10.54 25.05
N TYR A 145 -7.86 -9.74 23.98
CA TYR A 145 -8.22 -8.35 24.07
C TYR A 145 -9.64 -8.40 24.61
N ASP A 146 -9.82 -7.86 25.80
CA ASP A 146 -11.15 -7.68 26.37
C ASP A 146 -12.04 -7.03 25.31
N GLU A 147 -13.32 -7.39 25.22
CA GLU A 147 -14.22 -6.81 24.19
C GLU A 147 -14.22 -5.28 24.27
N ASP A 148 -14.01 -4.74 25.47
CA ASP A 148 -13.86 -3.32 25.73
C ASP A 148 -12.53 -2.76 25.21
N ALA A 149 -11.42 -3.49 25.32
CA ALA A 149 -10.14 -3.09 24.71
C ALA A 149 -10.20 -3.13 23.18
N LEU A 150 -10.92 -4.09 22.61
CA LEU A 150 -11.12 -4.20 21.17
C LEU A 150 -12.02 -3.07 20.66
N LYS A 151 -13.09 -2.72 21.39
CA LYS A 151 -13.90 -1.53 21.12
C LYS A 151 -13.13 -0.24 21.28
N GLU A 152 -12.27 -0.11 22.30
CA GLU A 152 -11.45 1.08 22.52
C GLU A 152 -10.43 1.27 21.39
N ILE A 153 -9.86 0.17 20.88
CA ILE A 153 -8.97 0.20 19.73
C ILE A 153 -9.75 0.50 18.44
N LEU A 154 -10.90 -0.13 18.19
CA LEU A 154 -11.79 0.22 17.06
C LEU A 154 -12.24 1.69 17.12
N ASN A 155 -12.51 2.20 18.32
CA ASN A 155 -12.82 3.61 18.57
C ASN A 155 -11.59 4.51 18.43
N SER A 156 -10.36 4.00 18.56
CA SER A 156 -9.14 4.75 18.23
C SER A 156 -8.85 4.79 16.73
N PHE A 157 -9.39 3.83 15.95
CA PHE A 157 -9.45 3.89 14.49
C PHE A 157 -10.58 4.80 13.99
N ASN A 158 -11.63 4.96 14.80
CA ASN A 158 -12.63 5.99 14.62
C ASN A 158 -11.96 7.31 15.03
N VAL A 159 -11.38 8.01 14.06
CA VAL A 159 -10.73 9.31 14.27
C VAL A 159 -11.66 10.17 15.12
N LYS A 160 -11.32 10.36 16.40
CA LYS A 160 -11.92 11.45 17.15
C LYS A 160 -11.45 12.72 16.46
N GLU A 161 -12.37 13.40 15.80
CA GLU A 161 -12.28 14.79 15.32
C GLU A 161 -12.06 15.79 16.50
N ASP A 162 -11.49 15.34 17.62
CA ASP A 162 -11.27 16.14 18.83
C ASP A 162 -9.90 16.83 18.84
N GLY A 163 -9.16 16.77 17.73
CA GLY A 163 -8.24 17.84 17.38
C GLY A 163 -9.06 18.86 16.60
N THR A 164 -9.05 20.12 17.03
CA THR A 164 -9.40 21.25 16.15
C THR A 164 -8.37 21.36 15.01
N SER A 165 -8.21 20.31 14.20
CA SER A 165 -7.97 20.51 12.79
C SER A 165 -9.27 21.07 12.28
N GLU A 166 -9.30 22.38 12.04
CA GLU A 166 -10.15 22.88 10.96
C GLU A 166 -9.76 22.03 9.74
N GLU A 167 -10.49 20.94 9.50
CA GLU A 167 -10.55 20.34 8.18
C GLU A 167 -11.18 21.42 7.33
N ALA A 168 -10.33 22.32 6.82
CA ALA A 168 -10.67 23.15 5.70
C ALA A 168 -11.02 22.14 4.60
N TYR A 169 -12.31 21.87 4.45
CA TYR A 169 -12.87 21.24 3.26
C TYR A 169 -12.65 22.22 2.12
N SER A 170 -11.40 22.39 1.69
CA SER A 170 -11.10 22.97 0.41
C SER A 170 -11.56 21.93 -0.59
N SER A 171 -12.71 22.17 -1.22
CA SER A 171 -13.08 21.44 -2.43
C SER A 171 -11.88 21.53 -3.37
N VAL A 172 -11.20 20.40 -3.57
CA VAL A 172 -10.08 20.32 -4.49
C VAL A 172 -10.67 20.40 -5.89
N ASN A 173 -10.74 21.62 -6.42
CA ASN A 173 -11.20 21.86 -7.78
C ASN A 173 -10.02 21.64 -8.72
N ILE A 174 -10.01 20.48 -9.38
CA ILE A 174 -9.08 20.20 -10.47
C ILE A 174 -9.80 20.56 -11.77
N ASN A 175 -9.38 21.65 -12.40
CA ASN A 175 -9.92 22.10 -13.67
C ASN A 175 -8.98 21.69 -14.80
N LEU A 176 -9.41 20.73 -15.60
CA LEU A 176 -8.63 20.20 -16.72
C LEU A 176 -9.04 20.89 -18.01
N ASN A 177 -8.25 21.88 -18.44
CA ASN A 177 -8.39 22.39 -19.79
C ASN A 177 -7.71 21.44 -20.81
N LYS A 178 -7.93 21.69 -22.11
CA LYS A 178 -7.36 20.89 -23.20
C LYS A 178 -5.83 20.86 -23.17
N GLU A 179 -5.21 21.97 -22.78
CA GLU A 179 -3.76 22.11 -22.74
C GLU A 179 -3.13 21.22 -21.66
N ILE A 180 -3.57 21.33 -20.40
CA ILE A 180 -3.09 20.49 -19.30
C ILE A 180 -3.40 19.02 -19.56
N SER A 181 -4.58 18.71 -20.09
CA SER A 181 -4.93 17.33 -20.45
C SER A 181 -3.97 16.73 -21.47
N ASN A 182 -3.56 17.51 -22.46
CA ASN A 182 -2.55 17.09 -23.44
C ASN A 182 -1.17 16.96 -22.79
N GLN A 183 -0.75 17.91 -21.94
CA GLN A 183 0.54 17.83 -21.24
C GLN A 183 0.64 16.60 -20.33
N ILE A 184 -0.43 16.27 -19.59
CA ILE A 184 -0.49 15.07 -18.74
C ILE A 184 -0.39 13.82 -19.63
N ARG A 185 -1.15 13.77 -20.72
CA ARG A 185 -1.13 12.66 -21.67
C ARG A 185 0.26 12.46 -22.28
N ASP A 186 0.88 13.52 -22.77
CA ASP A 186 2.21 13.50 -23.38
C ASP A 186 3.26 13.05 -22.36
N CYS A 187 3.15 13.51 -21.11
CA CYS A 187 4.04 13.09 -20.02
C CYS A 187 3.91 11.58 -19.71
N ILE A 188 2.70 11.01 -19.66
CA ILE A 188 2.52 9.56 -19.50
C ILE A 188 3.04 8.80 -20.72
N PHE A 189 2.79 9.27 -21.94
CA PHE A 189 3.31 8.61 -23.14
C PHE A 189 4.84 8.63 -23.18
N ASP A 190 5.45 9.76 -22.85
CA ASP A 190 6.91 9.88 -22.72
C ASP A 190 7.45 8.93 -21.66
N PHE A 191 6.80 8.84 -20.50
CA PHE A 191 7.15 7.87 -19.47
C PHE A 191 7.12 6.43 -20.02
N SER A 192 6.02 6.06 -20.68
CA SER A 192 5.85 4.70 -21.22
C SER A 192 6.87 4.33 -22.30
N LYS A 193 7.33 5.31 -23.08
CA LYS A 193 8.37 5.12 -24.11
C LYS A 193 9.78 5.04 -23.51
N ARG A 194 10.09 5.85 -22.49
CA ARG A 194 11.44 5.96 -21.93
C ARG A 194 11.73 4.92 -20.86
N VAL A 195 10.71 4.39 -20.18
CA VAL A 195 10.86 3.37 -19.14
C VAL A 195 10.60 1.98 -19.74
N PRO A 196 11.64 1.13 -19.87
CA PRO A 196 11.47 -0.20 -20.47
C PRO A 196 10.55 -1.11 -19.65
N GLY A 197 9.64 -1.79 -20.33
CA GLY A 197 8.79 -2.82 -19.75
C GLY A 197 7.57 -2.31 -18.97
N VAL A 198 7.21 -1.03 -19.11
CA VAL A 198 5.93 -0.50 -18.62
C VAL A 198 4.78 -1.26 -19.28
N LYS A 199 3.89 -1.78 -18.46
CA LYS A 199 2.63 -2.44 -18.88
C LYS A 199 1.44 -1.52 -18.69
N MET A 200 1.47 -0.71 -17.63
CA MET A 200 0.45 0.26 -17.31
C MET A 200 1.09 1.48 -16.65
N ALA A 201 0.54 2.66 -16.92
CA ALA A 201 0.77 3.87 -16.16
C ALA A 201 -0.56 4.59 -15.94
N SER A 202 -0.89 4.90 -14.69
CA SER A 202 -2.14 5.53 -14.30
C SER A 202 -1.93 6.66 -13.31
N ILE A 203 -2.79 7.67 -13.39
CA ILE A 203 -2.91 8.75 -12.41
C ILE A 203 -4.30 8.68 -11.82
N SER A 204 -4.39 8.58 -10.50
CA SER A 204 -5.67 8.59 -9.78
C SER A 204 -5.65 9.71 -8.75
N LEU A 205 -6.71 10.50 -8.70
CA LEU A 205 -6.87 11.60 -7.77
C LEU A 205 -7.25 11.10 -6.38
N ASN A 206 -7.20 12.00 -5.40
CA ASN A 206 -7.72 11.75 -4.06
C ASN A 206 -9.16 11.21 -4.13
N GLY A 207 -9.45 10.16 -3.37
CA GLY A 207 -10.72 9.42 -3.45
C GLY A 207 -10.75 8.29 -4.48
N GLY A 208 -9.66 8.07 -5.22
CA GLY A 208 -9.55 6.94 -6.17
C GLY A 208 -10.14 7.22 -7.56
N TYR A 209 -10.48 8.47 -7.86
CA TYR A 209 -10.96 8.87 -9.20
C TYR A 209 -9.86 8.74 -10.23
N ASN A 210 -10.05 7.86 -11.22
CA ASN A 210 -9.05 7.62 -12.25
C ASN A 210 -9.04 8.78 -13.26
N LEU A 211 -7.95 9.54 -13.31
CA LEU A 211 -7.79 10.68 -14.20
C LEU A 211 -7.37 10.23 -15.60
N LEU A 212 -6.34 9.40 -15.66
CA LEU A 212 -5.80 8.89 -16.91
C LEU A 212 -5.21 7.50 -16.66
N ASN A 213 -5.52 6.58 -17.55
CA ASN A 213 -4.95 5.24 -17.55
C ASN A 213 -4.43 4.93 -18.96
N VAL A 214 -3.12 4.73 -19.07
CA VAL A 214 -2.48 4.22 -20.28
C VAL A 214 -2.11 2.78 -20.03
N ASN A 215 -2.85 1.90 -20.70
CA ASN A 215 -2.65 0.48 -20.61
C ASN A 215 -2.05 -0.05 -21.92
N LEU A 216 -0.90 -0.72 -21.83
CA LEU A 216 -0.18 -1.29 -22.96
C LEU A 216 -0.45 -2.79 -23.12
N ASP A 217 -0.98 -3.46 -22.08
CA ASP A 217 -1.43 -4.86 -22.10
C ASP A 217 -2.96 -4.91 -21.93
N SER A 218 -3.71 -5.59 -22.80
CA SER A 218 -5.19 -5.52 -22.88
C SER A 218 -6.00 -6.03 -21.65
N THR A 219 -5.37 -6.28 -20.50
CA THR A 219 -5.95 -6.99 -19.35
C THR A 219 -6.41 -6.12 -18.19
N ASN A 220 -6.20 -4.80 -18.19
CA ASN A 220 -6.44 -4.01 -16.97
C ASN A 220 -7.84 -3.41 -16.90
N SER A 221 -8.41 -3.51 -15.70
CA SER A 221 -9.73 -3.01 -15.36
C SER A 221 -9.67 -1.58 -14.82
N GLN A 222 -10.75 -0.80 -15.00
CA GLN A 222 -10.82 0.58 -14.50
C GLN A 222 -10.67 0.70 -12.96
N SER A 223 -10.87 -0.38 -12.21
CA SER A 223 -10.80 -0.41 -10.74
C SER A 223 -9.38 -0.41 -10.17
N GLU A 224 -8.35 -0.65 -10.99
CA GLU A 224 -6.96 -0.70 -10.50
C GLU A 224 -6.49 0.63 -9.92
N GLY A 225 -6.89 1.76 -10.49
CA GLY A 225 -6.55 3.09 -9.96
C GLY A 225 -7.10 3.32 -8.55
N ALA A 226 -8.38 2.98 -8.34
CA ALA A 226 -9.03 3.10 -7.04
C ALA A 226 -8.40 2.17 -5.99
N LEU A 227 -8.14 0.90 -6.35
CA LEU A 227 -7.49 -0.06 -5.45
C LEU A 227 -6.05 0.36 -5.11
N SER A 228 -5.31 0.89 -6.09
CA SER A 228 -3.95 1.41 -5.88
C SER A 228 -3.96 2.61 -4.95
N TYR A 229 -4.96 3.50 -5.09
CA TYR A 229 -5.14 4.64 -4.19
C TYR A 229 -5.44 4.17 -2.77
N THR A 230 -6.41 3.27 -2.59
CA THR A 230 -6.76 2.71 -1.28
C THR A 230 -5.57 2.03 -0.61
N LEU A 231 -4.77 1.28 -1.38
CA LEU A 231 -3.57 0.64 -0.86
C LEU A 231 -2.53 1.66 -0.40
N TYR A 232 -2.28 2.70 -1.21
CA TYR A 232 -1.35 3.78 -0.86
C TYR A 232 -1.81 4.58 0.36
N ASP A 233 -3.10 4.93 0.41
CA ASP A 233 -3.70 5.65 1.54
C ASP A 233 -3.64 4.84 2.84
N THR A 234 -3.96 3.55 2.76
CA THR A 234 -3.82 2.64 3.91
C THR A 234 -2.34 2.49 4.32
N SER A 235 -1.41 2.51 3.36
CA SER A 235 0.03 2.50 3.62
C SER A 235 0.56 3.80 4.25
N LYS A 236 -0.10 4.95 4.03
CA LYS A 236 0.20 6.19 4.78
C LYS A 236 -0.04 5.97 6.27
N LYS A 237 -1.16 5.33 6.63
CA LYS A 237 -1.58 5.12 8.02
C LYS A 237 -0.53 4.37 8.81
N ILE A 238 0.01 3.25 8.29
CA ILE A 238 1.02 2.46 9.01
C ILE A 238 2.33 3.21 9.24
N ILE A 239 2.82 3.99 8.27
CA ILE A 239 4.02 4.81 8.44
C ILE A 239 3.76 5.93 9.45
N ASN A 240 2.57 6.55 9.39
CA ASN A 240 2.19 7.61 10.32
C ASN A 240 2.10 7.08 11.77
N THR A 241 1.48 5.92 11.97
CA THR A 241 1.41 5.23 13.28
C THR A 241 2.80 4.91 13.83
N LEU A 242 3.73 4.44 13.00
CA LEU A 242 5.04 3.98 13.47
C LEU A 242 6.10 5.08 13.59
N LYS A 243 6.04 6.12 12.76
CA LYS A 243 7.11 7.12 12.60
C LYS A 243 6.64 8.56 12.47
N GLN A 244 5.35 8.81 12.34
CA GLN A 244 4.78 10.15 12.15
C GLN A 244 5.46 10.91 10.99
N THR A 245 5.72 10.19 9.90
CA THR A 245 6.41 10.72 8.71
C THR A 245 5.61 10.47 7.45
N PRO A 246 5.81 11.26 6.38
CA PRO A 246 5.19 10.96 5.10
C PRO A 246 5.71 9.65 4.50
N ILE A 247 4.84 9.02 3.72
CA ILE A 247 5.19 7.93 2.83
C ILE A 247 5.73 8.51 1.52
N ASN A 248 6.75 7.87 0.95
CA ASN A 248 7.28 8.22 -0.37
C ASN A 248 6.62 7.37 -1.46
N ASN A 249 6.71 6.04 -1.33
CA ASN A 249 6.18 5.11 -2.32
C ASN A 249 5.79 3.76 -1.70
N VAL A 250 5.03 3.00 -2.47
CA VAL A 250 4.77 1.58 -2.24
C VAL A 250 5.24 0.79 -3.46
N LEU A 251 6.05 -0.23 -3.23
CA LEU A 251 6.45 -1.22 -4.20
C LEU A 251 5.77 -2.54 -3.87
N ILE A 252 5.08 -3.11 -4.84
CA ILE A 252 4.50 -4.46 -4.77
C ILE A 252 5.28 -5.32 -5.76
N ASP A 253 5.96 -6.36 -5.27
CA ASP A 253 6.63 -7.31 -6.14
C ASP A 253 5.71 -8.50 -6.43
N CYS A 254 5.56 -8.80 -7.72
CA CYS A 254 4.69 -9.85 -8.21
C CYS A 254 5.49 -10.86 -9.06
N THR A 255 4.86 -12.01 -9.32
CA THR A 255 5.38 -12.99 -10.26
C THR A 255 5.32 -12.44 -11.69
N GLY A 256 6.45 -11.89 -12.16
CA GLY A 256 6.64 -11.44 -13.54
C GLY A 256 6.61 -9.92 -13.75
N TYR A 257 6.13 -9.15 -12.78
CA TYR A 257 6.11 -7.68 -12.82
C TYR A 257 6.24 -7.09 -11.41
N SER A 258 6.41 -5.78 -11.30
CA SER A 258 6.23 -5.04 -10.04
C SER A 258 5.28 -3.89 -10.29
N HIS A 259 4.49 -3.59 -9.29
CA HIS A 259 3.66 -2.41 -9.26
C HIS A 259 4.29 -1.36 -8.35
N PHE A 260 4.49 -0.16 -8.88
CA PHE A 260 5.00 0.97 -8.14
C PHE A 260 3.90 2.01 -7.98
N ILE A 261 3.68 2.48 -6.75
CA ILE A 261 2.73 3.54 -6.42
C ILE A 261 3.48 4.66 -5.74
N TYR A 262 3.38 5.87 -6.30
CA TYR A 262 3.97 7.08 -5.77
C TYR A 262 2.87 8.08 -5.43
N GLY A 263 3.06 8.84 -4.37
CA GLY A 263 2.22 9.97 -4.07
C GLY A 263 2.51 11.10 -5.04
N CYS A 264 1.45 11.73 -5.54
CA CYS A 264 1.50 12.99 -6.24
C CYS A 264 0.71 14.03 -5.44
N ASP A 265 0.94 15.31 -5.72
CA ASP A 265 0.04 16.34 -5.21
C ASP A 265 -1.37 16.07 -5.74
N MET A 266 -2.34 15.91 -4.83
CA MET A 266 -3.76 15.60 -5.09
C MET A 266 -4.07 14.20 -5.62
N GLY A 267 -3.15 13.23 -5.50
CA GLY A 267 -3.44 11.85 -5.89
C GLY A 267 -2.26 10.90 -5.79
N ILE A 268 -2.27 9.91 -6.69
CA ILE A 268 -1.20 8.93 -6.86
C ILE A 268 -0.86 8.75 -8.34
N PHE A 269 0.40 8.41 -8.59
CA PHE A 269 0.86 7.82 -9.83
C PHE A 269 1.16 6.35 -9.60
N SER A 270 0.57 5.47 -10.42
CA SER A 270 0.76 4.02 -10.33
C SER A 270 1.28 3.47 -11.67
N THR A 271 2.20 2.52 -11.63
CA THR A 271 2.73 1.89 -12.84
C THR A 271 3.14 0.44 -12.64
N PHE A 272 2.85 -0.39 -13.63
CA PHE A 272 3.27 -1.80 -13.67
C PHE A 272 4.47 -1.95 -14.59
N ILE A 273 5.53 -2.61 -14.11
CA ILE A 273 6.77 -2.81 -14.88
C ILE A 273 7.18 -4.28 -14.87
N SER A 274 7.40 -4.84 -16.05
CA SER A 274 7.82 -6.23 -16.28
C SER A 274 9.19 -6.55 -15.69
N ARG A 275 9.35 -7.70 -15.04
CA ARG A 275 10.55 -8.08 -14.26
C ARG A 275 11.84 -8.17 -15.08
N GLY A 276 11.78 -8.65 -16.32
CA GLY A 276 12.96 -8.86 -17.17
C GLY A 276 13.66 -7.59 -17.65
N GLN A 277 13.00 -6.43 -17.57
CA GLN A 277 13.50 -5.14 -18.05
C GLN A 277 13.84 -4.15 -16.92
N LYS A 278 13.84 -4.61 -15.66
CA LYS A 278 14.05 -3.75 -14.47
C LYS A 278 15.52 -3.47 -14.22
N ARG A 279 15.99 -2.29 -14.62
CA ARG A 279 17.15 -1.67 -13.96
C ARG A 279 16.64 -0.86 -12.76
N LEU A 280 16.50 -1.50 -11.60
CA LEU A 280 15.95 -0.89 -10.37
C LEU A 280 16.58 0.48 -10.03
N GLY A 281 17.89 0.63 -10.22
CA GLY A 281 18.58 1.91 -10.02
C GLY A 281 18.11 3.01 -10.99
N LEU A 282 17.88 2.66 -12.26
CA LEU A 282 17.34 3.59 -13.26
C LEU A 282 15.88 3.95 -12.95
N LEU A 283 15.06 2.96 -12.56
CA LEU A 283 13.66 3.19 -12.20
C LEU A 283 13.52 4.14 -11.00
N ARG A 284 14.39 3.99 -10.00
CA ARG A 284 14.46 4.89 -8.83
C ARG A 284 14.85 6.33 -9.19
N LEU A 285 15.46 6.55 -10.35
CA LEU A 285 15.82 7.87 -10.83
C LEU A 285 14.72 8.45 -11.74
N LEU A 286 14.21 7.65 -12.68
CA LEU A 286 13.22 8.11 -13.65
C LEU A 286 11.84 8.35 -13.02
N ILE A 287 11.31 7.39 -12.26
CA ILE A 287 9.92 7.49 -11.80
C ILE A 287 9.69 8.76 -10.93
N PRO A 288 10.53 9.09 -9.94
CA PRO A 288 10.33 10.30 -9.15
C PRO A 288 10.36 11.59 -9.96
N GLN A 289 11.15 11.64 -11.04
CA GLN A 289 11.18 12.80 -11.93
C GLN A 289 9.83 13.01 -12.62
N TYR A 290 9.22 11.93 -13.14
CA TYR A 290 7.89 11.99 -13.75
C TYR A 290 6.79 12.29 -12.72
N VAL A 291 6.86 11.72 -11.53
CA VAL A 291 5.95 12.01 -10.41
C VAL A 291 5.95 13.51 -10.08
N LYS A 292 7.13 14.13 -10.03
CA LYS A 292 7.25 15.58 -9.83
C LYS A 292 6.59 16.37 -10.96
N MET A 293 6.85 15.99 -12.22
CA MET A 293 6.22 16.63 -13.38
C MET A 293 4.69 16.51 -13.34
N PHE A 294 4.14 15.36 -12.97
CA PHE A 294 2.69 15.19 -12.81
C PHE A 294 2.14 16.05 -11.69
N SER A 295 2.84 16.11 -10.55
CA SER A 295 2.43 16.95 -9.41
C SER A 295 2.39 18.43 -9.79
N ASP A 296 3.42 18.92 -10.50
CA ASP A 296 3.46 20.29 -11.02
C ASP A 296 2.28 20.59 -11.98
N LEU A 297 1.90 19.63 -12.82
CA LEU A 297 0.75 19.77 -13.74
C LEU A 297 -0.59 19.78 -12.98
N LEU A 298 -0.74 18.93 -11.95
CA LEU A 298 -1.94 18.90 -11.11
C LEU A 298 -2.09 20.20 -10.30
N ILE A 299 -1.00 20.74 -9.75
CA ILE A 299 -1.01 22.05 -9.08
C ILE A 299 -1.41 23.17 -10.05
N LYS A 300 -0.89 23.15 -11.29
CA LYS A 300 -1.30 24.13 -12.31
C LYS A 300 -2.80 24.04 -12.62
N SER A 301 -3.37 22.83 -12.65
CA SER A 301 -4.79 22.63 -12.94
C SER A 301 -5.73 23.23 -11.89
N GLN A 302 -5.27 23.39 -10.64
CA GLN A 302 -6.05 24.06 -9.60
C GLN A 302 -6.15 25.57 -9.78
N LYS A 303 -5.16 26.18 -10.43
CA LYS A 303 -5.10 27.63 -10.64
C LYS A 303 -5.95 28.09 -11.83
N ILE A 304 -6.55 27.15 -12.56
CA ILE A 304 -7.46 27.46 -13.66
C ILE A 304 -8.81 27.84 -13.05
N GLU A 305 -9.23 29.08 -13.26
CA GLU A 305 -10.59 29.51 -12.91
C GLU A 305 -11.60 28.69 -13.72
N ALA A 306 -12.56 28.08 -13.03
CA ALA A 306 -13.70 27.48 -13.71
C ALA A 306 -14.49 28.60 -14.39
N PRO A 307 -14.90 28.45 -15.66
CA PRO A 307 -15.84 29.39 -16.26
C PRO A 307 -17.10 29.40 -15.38
N ALA A 308 -17.55 30.60 -15.00
CA ALA A 308 -18.79 30.74 -14.26
C ALA A 308 -19.91 30.07 -15.06
N ILE A 309 -20.56 29.05 -14.47
CA ILE A 309 -21.74 28.44 -15.07
C ILE A 309 -22.81 29.53 -15.09
N SER A 310 -23.04 30.16 -16.24
CA SER A 310 -24.13 31.11 -16.39
C SER A 310 -25.45 30.33 -16.38
N LEU A 311 -26.07 30.23 -15.20
CA LEU A 311 -27.36 29.57 -15.00
C LEU A 311 -28.46 30.14 -15.93
N ASN A 312 -28.28 31.37 -16.42
CA ASN A 312 -29.21 32.02 -17.36
C ASN A 312 -29.45 31.18 -18.63
N ASN A 313 -28.44 30.51 -19.16
CA ASN A 313 -28.58 29.74 -20.41
C ASN A 313 -29.26 28.38 -20.20
N ILE A 314 -29.20 27.82 -18.98
CA ILE A 314 -29.82 26.51 -18.67
C ILE A 314 -31.34 26.64 -18.58
N PHE A 315 -31.84 27.76 -18.05
CA PHE A 315 -33.28 28.01 -17.96
C PHE A 315 -33.91 28.49 -19.27
N ASP A 316 -33.12 29.07 -20.18
CA ASP A 316 -33.61 29.44 -21.51
C ASP A 316 -33.79 28.21 -22.43
N GLU A 317 -32.97 27.15 -22.28
CA GLU A 317 -33.15 25.87 -22.98
C GLU A 317 -34.24 24.98 -22.37
N LEU A 318 -34.64 25.23 -21.12
CA LEU A 318 -35.72 24.50 -20.42
C LEU A 318 -37.12 25.07 -20.65
N LYS A 319 -37.25 26.19 -21.38
CA LYS A 319 -38.56 26.67 -21.85
C LYS A 319 -39.06 25.82 -23.02
N ILE A 320 -39.51 24.61 -22.70
CA ILE A 320 -40.31 23.77 -23.60
C ILE A 320 -41.75 24.26 -23.51
N GLY A 321 -42.20 24.99 -24.53
CA GLY A 321 -43.59 25.10 -24.97
C GLY A 321 -44.56 25.89 -24.07
N GLU A 322 -44.98 27.05 -24.55
CA GLU A 322 -46.38 27.49 -24.37
C GLU A 322 -47.32 26.61 -25.21
#